data_AF-A0A1G2G7R3-F1
#
_entry.id   AF-A0A1G2G7R3-F1
#
_cell.length_a   1.000
_cell.length_b   1.000
_cell.length_c   1.000
_cell.angle_alpha   90.00
_cell.angle_beta   90.00
_cell.angle_gamma   90.00
#
_symmetry.space_group_name_H-M   'P 1'
#
loop_
_entity.id
_entity.type
_entity.pdbx_description
1 polymer ?
#
loop_
_entity_poly.entity_id
_entity_poly.type
_entity_poly.pdbx_seq_one_letter_code
_entity_poly.pdbx_strand_id
1 'polypeptide(L)'
;MEQKPSKTTPWNQPLPVFPAIMIIIFVALGFSTWVRNEIIKTNDALIAAPISALSNMTQGTVTLSSPNGGEIWAPGSTRAITWEFTGNPANIKIDLFKGSKISRTIIRSTPADTGIYYWNVPSGQAIGDEYKIVISSAGNPTITDSSDLSFAINHNTGAESAVDYIIDTPGTVIKDTTITVSGSVIIAADDVTLQNVSIICTGDAPNQDGIRAIGVDNLKIRLASIRGCGRHGIYLKNSSGHDIAEGIIAHVGKEAVMFDNINNSWLIGWELHAGVALTHGSHDNRIISTIVRGNGQGKNTSPYPYYISADSYSNQIARSRTRDNNQKAKTVLSENPDNLWYQNVCNEVEGYAGCFFRDPKELDANYGDPNMFSPRIWSICTEATTGTRFSCDFKSYAKANEDPRVKAGDVLIIDSKTGPANVAPSITITKPLWLIGNLMGQKGEYACEVNIGDGSTATGISVASTGVRLENIQIDPTVSMRPDTQLVNVSIKNNKNKWNLVGTEKAIVPRLTPPGC
;
A
#
# COMPACT_ATOMS: atom_id res chain seq x y z
N MET A 1 -46.67 -52.60 25.74
CA MET A 1 -45.20 -52.57 25.62
C MET A 1 -44.88 -51.46 24.64
N GLU A 2 -44.50 -50.30 25.15
CA GLU A 2 -44.26 -49.11 24.37
C GLU A 2 -43.11 -48.35 25.05
N GLN A 3 -41.89 -48.49 24.51
CA GLN A 3 -40.74 -47.69 24.91
C GLN A 3 -40.74 -46.41 24.07
N LYS A 4 -40.83 -45.26 24.73
CA LYS A 4 -40.71 -43.94 24.10
C LYS A 4 -39.23 -43.66 23.74
N PRO A 5 -38.92 -43.06 22.58
CA PRO A 5 -37.56 -42.74 22.18
C PRO A 5 -37.00 -41.52 22.93
N SER A 6 -35.67 -41.51 23.09
CA SER A 6 -34.87 -40.43 23.66
C SER A 6 -34.94 -39.15 22.82
N LYS A 7 -35.12 -38.00 23.49
CA LYS A 7 -34.88 -36.67 22.93
C LYS A 7 -33.44 -36.26 23.27
N THR A 8 -32.53 -36.37 22.32
CA THR A 8 -31.27 -35.62 22.32
C THR A 8 -31.48 -34.33 21.53
N THR A 9 -31.42 -33.19 22.21
CA THR A 9 -31.49 -31.85 21.60
C THR A 9 -30.09 -31.40 21.13
N PRO A 10 -29.98 -30.71 19.98
CA PRO A 10 -28.70 -30.37 19.35
C PRO A 10 -28.23 -28.98 19.77
N TRP A 11 -27.36 -28.87 20.77
CA TRP A 11 -26.60 -27.64 21.03
C TRP A 11 -25.23 -27.99 21.62
N ASN A 12 -24.29 -28.30 20.74
CA ASN A 12 -22.85 -28.33 21.05
C ASN A 12 -22.07 -27.83 19.82
N GLN A 13 -22.34 -26.56 19.46
CA GLN A 13 -21.54 -25.79 18.51
C GLN A 13 -21.21 -24.46 19.21
N PRO A 14 -19.95 -23.97 19.17
CA PRO A 14 -19.63 -22.65 19.71
C PRO A 14 -20.31 -21.58 18.86
N LEU A 15 -21.02 -20.65 19.52
CA LEU A 15 -21.62 -19.48 18.87
C LEU A 15 -20.55 -18.41 18.57
N PRO A 16 -20.73 -17.56 17.54
CA PRO A 16 -19.72 -16.62 17.10
C PRO A 16 -19.44 -15.54 18.16
N VAL A 17 -18.19 -15.08 18.20
CA VAL A 17 -17.73 -13.99 19.08
C VAL A 17 -18.50 -12.71 18.73
N PHE A 18 -19.27 -12.18 19.68
CA PHE A 18 -20.04 -10.95 19.45
C PHE A 18 -19.11 -9.72 19.41
N PRO A 19 -19.22 -8.82 18.42
CA PRO A 19 -18.48 -7.56 18.43
C PRO A 19 -18.99 -6.64 19.56
N ALA A 20 -18.06 -5.88 20.16
CA ALA A 20 -18.29 -5.03 21.34
C ALA A 20 -19.47 -4.04 21.22
N ILE A 21 -19.87 -3.70 19.98
CA ILE A 21 -20.98 -2.79 19.66
C ILE A 21 -22.34 -3.36 20.08
N MET A 22 -22.55 -4.68 20.01
CA MET A 22 -23.82 -5.32 20.40
C MET A 22 -24.05 -5.33 21.92
N ILE A 23 -22.98 -5.37 22.72
CA ILE A 23 -23.05 -5.38 24.19
C ILE A 23 -23.60 -4.05 24.72
N ILE A 24 -23.25 -2.94 24.07
CA ILE A 24 -23.73 -1.60 24.41
C ILE A 24 -25.23 -1.47 24.15
N ILE A 25 -25.75 -2.10 23.09
CA ILE A 25 -27.18 -2.07 22.72
C ILE A 25 -28.04 -2.85 23.73
N PHE A 26 -27.59 -4.01 24.21
CA PHE A 26 -28.34 -4.80 25.21
C PHE A 26 -28.35 -4.16 26.61
N VAL A 27 -27.31 -3.40 26.96
CA VAL A 27 -27.26 -2.61 28.20
C VAL A 27 -28.20 -1.41 28.12
N ALA A 28 -28.25 -0.73 26.96
CA ALA A 28 -29.19 0.38 26.71
C ALA A 28 -30.66 -0.05 26.71
N LEU A 29 -30.95 -1.33 26.41
CA LEU A 29 -32.31 -1.91 26.39
C LEU A 29 -32.72 -2.61 27.71
N GLY A 30 -31.92 -2.49 28.78
CA GLY A 30 -32.32 -2.94 30.13
C GLY A 30 -32.09 -4.43 30.44
N PHE A 31 -31.35 -5.18 29.61
CA PHE A 31 -31.03 -6.60 29.82
C PHE A 31 -29.73 -6.83 30.63
N SER A 32 -29.42 -5.94 31.57
CA SER A 32 -28.15 -5.93 32.31
C SER A 32 -27.91 -7.17 33.18
N THR A 33 -28.98 -7.80 33.69
CA THR A 33 -28.91 -9.02 34.51
C THR A 33 -28.68 -10.28 33.69
N TRP A 34 -29.13 -10.31 32.44
CA TRP A 34 -28.91 -11.43 31.51
C TRP A 34 -27.47 -11.47 31.00
N VAL A 35 -26.93 -10.31 30.61
CA VAL A 35 -25.50 -10.17 30.23
C VAL A 35 -24.57 -10.53 31.39
N ARG A 36 -24.93 -10.14 32.62
CA ARG A 36 -24.18 -10.46 33.84
C ARG A 36 -24.13 -11.98 34.09
N ASN A 37 -25.24 -12.70 33.91
CA ASN A 37 -25.29 -14.15 34.16
C ASN A 37 -24.55 -14.99 33.10
N GLU A 38 -24.43 -14.50 31.86
CA GLU A 38 -23.72 -15.24 30.81
C GLU A 38 -22.20 -14.99 30.84
N ILE A 39 -21.76 -13.82 31.32
CA ILE A 39 -20.35 -13.55 31.66
C ILE A 39 -19.90 -14.38 32.88
N ILE A 40 -20.81 -14.64 33.84
CA ILE A 40 -20.52 -15.41 35.06
C ILE A 40 -20.26 -16.91 34.76
N LYS A 41 -20.67 -17.45 33.62
CA LYS A 41 -20.48 -18.88 33.29
C LYS A 41 -19.11 -19.25 32.73
N THR A 42 -18.26 -18.30 32.34
CA THR A 42 -17.03 -18.61 31.58
C THR A 42 -15.71 -18.38 32.31
N ASN A 43 -15.65 -17.78 33.51
CA ASN A 43 -14.35 -17.56 34.18
C ASN A 43 -14.41 -17.58 35.71
N ASP A 44 -14.04 -18.71 36.30
CA ASP A 44 -13.96 -18.95 37.75
C ASP A 44 -12.62 -18.48 38.37
N ALA A 45 -12.01 -17.40 37.86
CA ALA A 45 -10.67 -16.96 38.30
C ALA A 45 -10.45 -15.45 38.47
N LEU A 46 -11.47 -14.58 38.30
CA LEU A 46 -11.27 -13.12 38.30
C LEU A 46 -11.86 -12.35 39.49
N ILE A 47 -12.48 -13.01 40.47
CA ILE A 47 -13.12 -12.30 41.61
C ILE A 47 -12.23 -12.33 42.87
N ALA A 48 -10.98 -11.88 42.75
CA ALA A 48 -10.13 -11.65 43.93
C ALA A 48 -9.14 -10.48 43.82
N ALA A 49 -9.21 -9.65 42.77
CA ALA A 49 -8.36 -8.46 42.70
C ALA A 49 -9.12 -7.22 43.22
N PRO A 50 -8.55 -6.42 44.15
CA PRO A 50 -9.17 -5.17 44.60
C PRO A 50 -9.29 -4.18 43.43
N ILE A 51 -10.28 -3.27 43.47
CA ILE A 51 -10.60 -2.28 42.42
C ILE A 51 -9.37 -1.42 42.02
N SER A 52 -8.36 -1.30 42.87
CA SER A 52 -7.07 -0.66 42.55
C SER A 52 -6.26 -1.40 41.48
N ALA A 53 -6.42 -2.72 41.33
CA ALA A 53 -5.73 -3.54 40.33
C ALA A 53 -6.29 -3.36 38.91
N LEU A 54 -7.55 -2.94 38.76
CA LEU A 54 -8.14 -2.61 37.44
C LEU A 54 -7.60 -1.28 36.88
N SER A 55 -7.05 -0.40 37.73
CA SER A 55 -6.40 0.85 37.26
C SER A 55 -5.01 0.62 36.65
N ASN A 56 -4.34 -0.50 36.97
CA ASN A 56 -3.02 -0.83 36.44
C ASN A 56 -3.05 -1.65 35.14
N MET A 57 -4.21 -2.14 34.69
CA MET A 57 -4.36 -2.91 33.44
C MET A 57 -4.49 -2.02 32.20
N THR A 58 -4.30 -0.70 32.32
CA THR A 58 -4.37 0.29 31.22
C THR A 58 -3.14 1.21 31.15
N GLN A 59 -2.11 0.99 31.96
CA GLN A 59 -0.89 1.79 31.90
C GLN A 59 -0.05 1.33 30.70
N GLY A 60 -0.08 2.13 29.62
CA GLY A 60 0.72 1.86 28.43
C GLY A 60 2.22 2.02 28.67
N THR A 61 3.04 1.42 27.81
CA THR A 61 4.49 1.67 27.74
C THR A 61 4.83 2.45 26.47
N VAL A 62 5.97 3.14 26.49
CA VAL A 62 6.60 3.68 25.29
C VAL A 62 8.07 3.24 25.32
N THR A 63 8.62 2.86 24.18
CA THR A 63 10.00 2.38 24.04
C THR A 63 10.65 3.10 22.87
N LEU A 64 11.68 3.90 23.11
CA LEU A 64 12.40 4.63 22.08
C LEU A 64 13.26 3.67 21.26
N SER A 65 13.09 3.69 19.94
CA SER A 65 13.85 2.83 19.03
C SER A 65 14.94 3.57 18.25
N SER A 66 14.78 4.88 18.03
CA SER A 66 15.82 5.73 17.44
C SER A 66 15.62 7.20 17.84
N PRO A 67 16.68 7.95 18.13
CA PRO A 67 18.07 7.50 18.25
C PRO A 67 18.22 6.67 19.53
N ASN A 68 19.05 5.63 19.46
CA ASN A 68 19.30 4.77 20.61
C ASN A 68 20.80 4.65 20.95
N GLY A 69 21.68 5.30 20.19
CA GLY A 69 23.11 5.34 20.50
C GLY A 69 24.03 5.45 19.29
N GLY A 70 25.00 6.37 19.37
CA GLY A 70 26.09 6.46 18.40
C GLY A 70 25.73 7.13 17.07
N GLU A 71 24.47 7.55 16.88
CA GLU A 71 24.07 8.30 15.70
C GLU A 71 24.76 9.68 15.65
N ILE A 72 24.94 10.20 14.45
CA ILE A 72 25.50 11.52 14.22
C ILE A 72 24.51 12.34 13.39
N TRP A 73 23.95 13.38 13.99
CA TRP A 73 22.98 14.27 13.39
C TRP A 73 23.61 15.63 13.10
N ALA A 74 23.24 16.23 11.97
CA ALA A 74 23.75 17.54 11.60
C ALA A 74 22.78 18.64 12.05
N PRO A 75 23.26 19.78 12.57
CA PRO A 75 22.43 20.97 12.69
C PRO A 75 21.79 21.32 11.34
N GLY A 76 20.50 21.65 11.35
CA GLY A 76 19.74 21.91 10.13
C GLY A 76 19.27 20.66 9.37
N SER A 77 19.57 19.46 9.86
CA SER A 77 19.02 18.22 9.30
C SER A 77 17.71 17.82 9.96
N THR A 78 16.83 17.20 9.19
CA THR A 78 15.62 16.54 9.70
C THR A 78 15.99 15.14 10.12
N ARG A 79 15.53 14.68 11.28
CA ARG A 79 15.88 13.37 11.83
C ARG A 79 14.67 12.69 12.39
N ALA A 80 14.48 11.41 12.04
CA ALA A 80 13.41 10.61 12.58
C ALA A 80 13.72 10.23 14.04
N ILE A 81 12.76 10.48 14.91
CA ILE A 81 12.70 9.95 16.28
C ILE A 81 11.61 8.90 16.26
N THR A 82 11.94 7.62 16.50
CA THR A 82 10.99 6.50 16.42
C THR A 82 10.82 5.82 17.76
N TRP A 83 9.63 5.28 18.01
CA TRP A 83 9.31 4.54 19.23
C TRP A 83 8.26 3.46 18.97
N GLU A 84 8.20 2.49 19.87
CA GLU A 84 7.12 1.53 20.01
C GLU A 84 6.29 1.87 21.25
N PHE A 85 5.06 1.36 21.33
CA PHE A 85 4.20 1.56 22.49
C PHE A 85 3.31 0.36 22.73
N THR A 86 2.82 0.22 23.97
CA THR A 86 1.75 -0.71 24.34
C THR A 86 0.65 0.03 25.08
N GLY A 87 -0.57 -0.51 25.09
CA GLY A 87 -1.72 0.18 25.70
C GLY A 87 -2.07 1.49 24.99
N ASN A 88 -2.59 2.47 25.74
CA ASN A 88 -2.94 3.78 25.18
C ASN A 88 -2.25 4.92 25.95
N PRO A 89 -1.01 5.29 25.59
CA PRO A 89 -0.32 6.45 26.16
C PRO A 89 -0.90 7.80 25.69
N ALA A 90 -1.90 7.79 24.79
CA ALA A 90 -2.49 8.92 24.09
C ALA A 90 -1.48 9.72 23.26
N ASN A 91 -0.85 10.74 23.87
CA ASN A 91 0.15 11.59 23.23
C ASN A 91 1.46 11.52 23.99
N ILE A 92 2.58 11.68 23.30
CA ILE A 92 3.91 11.81 23.92
C ILE A 92 4.52 13.20 23.73
N LYS A 93 5.34 13.57 24.71
CA LYS A 93 6.28 14.69 24.68
C LYS A 93 7.67 14.16 24.34
N ILE A 94 8.41 14.90 23.52
CA ILE A 94 9.78 14.56 23.14
C ILE A 94 10.70 15.70 23.59
N ASP A 95 11.68 15.36 24.42
CA ASP A 95 12.71 16.26 24.92
C ASP A 95 14.09 15.83 24.43
N LEU A 96 14.90 16.82 24.04
CA LEU A 96 16.33 16.69 23.82
C LEU A 96 17.06 17.00 25.13
N PHE A 97 17.85 16.05 25.61
CA PHE A 97 18.76 16.22 26.73
C PHE A 97 20.18 16.39 26.24
N LYS A 98 20.97 17.22 26.93
CA LYS A 98 22.43 17.29 26.78
C LYS A 98 23.04 17.00 28.15
N GLY A 99 23.72 15.87 28.28
CA GLY A 99 24.06 15.31 29.59
C GLY A 99 22.80 15.03 30.42
N SER A 100 22.72 15.56 31.64
CA SER A 100 21.57 15.36 32.55
C SER A 100 20.51 16.48 32.49
N LYS A 101 20.66 17.47 31.61
CA LYS A 101 19.76 18.63 31.53
C LYS A 101 18.95 18.61 30.25
N ILE A 102 17.69 19.02 30.34
CA ILE A 102 16.87 19.32 29.16
C ILE A 102 17.53 20.46 28.39
N SER A 103 17.99 20.16 27.18
CA SER A 103 18.49 21.15 26.23
C SER A 103 17.33 21.85 25.53
N ARG A 104 16.30 21.08 25.14
CA ARG A 104 15.14 21.60 24.39
C ARG A 104 13.96 20.64 24.51
N THR A 105 12.75 21.17 24.63
CA THR A 105 11.54 20.39 24.30
C THR A 105 11.33 20.45 22.79
N ILE A 106 11.49 19.30 22.12
CA ILE A 106 11.34 19.16 20.67
C ILE A 106 9.88 19.31 20.28
N ILE A 107 8.99 18.59 20.97
CA ILE A 107 7.55 18.75 20.84
C ILE A 107 6.86 18.43 22.17
N ARG A 108 5.83 19.21 22.52
CA ARG A 108 5.10 19.08 23.80
C ARG A 108 4.08 17.94 23.80
N SER A 109 3.53 17.62 22.64
CA SER A 109 2.48 16.61 22.45
C SER A 109 2.42 16.22 20.98
N THR A 110 2.64 14.95 20.69
CA THR A 110 2.40 14.31 19.39
C THR A 110 1.64 12.99 19.65
N PRO A 111 0.72 12.55 18.78
CA PRO A 111 0.05 11.26 18.97
C PRO A 111 1.07 10.13 19.08
N ALA A 112 0.90 9.26 20.07
CA ALA A 112 1.86 8.19 20.34
C ALA A 112 1.75 7.05 19.33
N ASP A 113 0.58 6.91 18.72
CA ASP A 113 0.26 5.89 17.72
C ASP A 113 0.95 6.10 16.37
N THR A 114 1.50 7.30 16.11
CA THR A 114 2.33 7.52 14.92
C THR A 114 3.59 6.67 14.93
N GLY A 115 4.17 6.39 16.11
CA GLY A 115 5.43 5.65 16.29
C GLY A 115 6.66 6.37 15.72
N ILE A 116 6.51 7.61 15.25
CA ILE A 116 7.56 8.43 14.67
C ILE A 116 7.27 9.92 14.84
N TYR A 117 8.34 10.71 14.96
CA TYR A 117 8.33 12.16 14.87
C TYR A 117 9.55 12.65 14.10
N TYR A 118 9.35 13.46 13.07
CA TYR A 118 10.43 14.07 12.32
C TYR A 118 10.88 15.38 12.99
N TRP A 119 12.06 15.36 13.61
CA TRP A 119 12.64 16.53 14.25
C TRP A 119 13.56 17.28 13.30
N ASN A 120 13.17 18.52 12.97
CA ASN A 120 14.06 19.48 12.32
C ASN A 120 15.07 19.99 13.35
N VAL A 121 16.28 19.42 13.35
CA VAL A 121 17.36 19.85 14.23
C VAL A 121 17.66 21.32 13.89
N PRO A 122 17.48 22.28 14.81
CA PRO A 122 17.71 23.68 14.51
C PRO A 122 19.14 23.91 13.99
N SER A 123 19.31 24.77 12.99
CA SER A 123 20.65 25.08 12.45
C SER A 123 21.59 25.68 13.50
N GLY A 124 21.03 26.36 14.51
CA GLY A 124 21.75 26.85 15.69
C GLY A 124 21.83 25.87 16.87
N GLN A 125 21.47 24.60 16.69
CA GLN A 125 21.59 23.60 17.75
C GLN A 125 23.09 23.40 18.08
N ALA A 126 23.42 23.51 19.36
CA ALA A 126 24.81 23.41 19.79
C ALA A 126 25.40 22.03 19.44
N ILE A 127 26.67 22.00 19.05
CA ILE A 127 27.37 20.74 18.80
C ILE A 127 27.65 20.02 20.14
N GLY A 128 27.70 18.70 20.12
CA GLY A 128 28.04 17.85 21.25
C GLY A 128 27.76 16.38 20.98
N ASP A 129 28.37 15.49 21.75
CA ASP A 129 28.28 14.02 21.65
C ASP A 129 27.52 13.37 22.83
N GLU A 130 26.96 14.20 23.70
CA GLU A 130 26.29 13.83 24.94
C GLU A 130 24.76 14.01 24.87
N TYR A 131 24.19 13.97 23.67
CA TYR A 131 22.75 14.15 23.49
C TYR A 131 21.98 12.85 23.71
N LYS A 132 20.80 12.96 24.33
CA LYS A 132 19.81 11.88 24.43
C LYS A 132 18.42 12.39 24.07
N ILE A 133 17.61 11.53 23.47
CA ILE A 133 16.17 11.78 23.34
C ILE A 133 15.47 11.13 24.52
N VAL A 134 14.53 11.85 25.12
CA VAL A 134 13.63 11.33 26.15
C VAL A 134 12.21 11.53 25.65
N ILE A 135 11.45 10.44 25.63
CA ILE A 135 10.02 10.43 25.33
C ILE A 135 9.24 10.18 26.61
N SER A 136 8.11 10.87 26.78
CA SER A 136 7.22 10.67 27.94
C SER A 136 5.77 10.87 27.53
N SER A 137 4.81 10.16 28.13
CA SER A 137 3.40 10.46 27.89
C SER A 137 3.07 11.87 28.39
N ALA A 138 2.38 12.64 27.55
CA ALA A 138 1.95 14.00 27.84
C ALA A 138 0.89 14.04 28.98
N GLY A 139 0.13 12.97 29.16
CA GLY A 139 -0.89 12.83 30.21
C GLY A 139 -0.39 12.13 31.49
N ASN A 140 0.63 11.27 31.37
CA ASN A 140 1.23 10.59 32.51
C ASN A 140 2.77 10.46 32.35
N PRO A 141 3.55 11.42 32.86
CA PRO A 141 5.00 11.43 32.70
C PRO A 141 5.74 10.23 33.31
N THR A 142 5.10 9.38 34.11
CA THR A 142 5.71 8.12 34.59
C THR A 142 5.88 7.09 33.48
N ILE A 143 5.14 7.23 32.37
CA ILE A 143 5.33 6.46 31.14
C ILE A 143 6.38 7.22 30.35
N THR A 144 7.64 6.79 30.40
CA THR A 144 8.77 7.47 29.77
C THR A 144 9.83 6.47 29.39
N ASP A 145 10.59 6.81 28.35
CA ASP A 145 11.78 6.09 27.95
C ASP A 145 12.83 7.07 27.38
N SER A 146 14.08 6.64 27.31
CA SER A 146 15.20 7.45 26.87
C SER A 146 16.15 6.65 25.99
N SER A 147 16.86 7.31 25.08
CA SER A 147 17.95 6.69 24.32
C SER A 147 18.92 5.96 25.25
N ASP A 148 19.23 4.69 24.95
CA ASP A 148 20.12 3.84 25.74
C ASP A 148 21.51 4.48 25.86
N LEU A 149 22.08 4.89 24.73
CA LEU A 149 23.36 5.61 24.65
C LEU A 149 23.19 7.02 24.07
N SER A 150 24.21 7.84 24.23
CA SER A 150 24.23 9.19 23.66
C SER A 150 24.43 9.15 22.14
N PHE A 151 23.88 10.13 21.46
CA PHE A 151 24.14 10.45 20.06
C PHE A 151 24.82 11.82 19.96
N ALA A 152 25.43 12.10 18.80
CA ALA A 152 26.11 13.35 18.54
C ALA A 152 25.31 14.27 17.62
N ILE A 153 25.34 15.57 17.90
CA ILE A 153 24.98 16.63 16.96
C ILE A 153 26.28 17.32 16.56
N ASN A 154 26.72 17.21 15.31
CA ASN A 154 27.98 17.81 14.82
C ASN A 154 27.86 18.36 13.39
N HIS A 155 28.79 19.23 12.97
CA HIS A 155 28.90 19.60 11.57
C HIS A 155 29.60 18.49 10.81
N ASN A 156 28.92 17.93 9.81
CA ASN A 156 29.44 16.82 9.03
C ASN A 156 30.60 17.31 8.14
N THR A 157 31.85 17.13 8.55
CA THR A 157 33.03 17.38 7.70
C THR A 157 33.37 16.11 6.92
N GLY A 158 32.68 15.94 5.79
CA GLY A 158 32.96 15.00 4.67
C GLY A 158 33.77 13.72 4.92
N ALA A 159 33.07 12.58 4.99
CA ALA A 159 33.45 11.29 4.41
C ALA A 159 32.20 10.39 4.35
N GLU A 160 32.08 9.58 3.30
CA GLU A 160 30.95 8.67 3.02
C GLU A 160 30.50 7.84 4.24
N SER A 161 29.27 8.05 4.71
CA SER A 161 28.58 7.20 5.69
C SER A 161 27.06 7.49 5.69
N ALA A 162 26.24 6.46 5.46
CA ALA A 162 24.78 6.38 5.66
C ALA A 162 23.99 7.72 5.67
N VAL A 163 23.66 8.28 4.50
CA VAL A 163 22.83 9.50 4.43
C VAL A 163 21.47 9.17 3.84
N ASP A 164 20.44 9.37 4.66
CA ASP A 164 19.04 9.42 4.22
C ASP A 164 18.82 10.64 3.31
N TYR A 165 17.99 10.50 2.28
CA TYR A 165 17.51 11.62 1.48
C TYR A 165 16.11 12.02 1.97
N ILE A 166 15.97 13.18 2.59
CA ILE A 166 14.75 13.56 3.32
C ILE A 166 13.96 14.61 2.56
N ILE A 167 12.65 14.40 2.47
CA ILE A 167 11.68 15.31 1.86
C ILE A 167 10.64 15.67 2.93
N ASP A 168 10.72 16.89 3.46
CA ASP A 168 9.97 17.34 4.64
C ASP A 168 9.09 18.57 4.38
N THR A 169 8.98 18.99 3.12
CA THR A 169 8.14 20.12 2.71
C THR A 169 6.89 19.59 2.00
N PRO A 170 5.67 19.89 2.50
CA PRO A 170 4.44 19.42 1.86
C PRO A 170 4.29 19.92 0.42
N GLY A 171 3.72 19.08 -0.44
CA GLY A 171 3.53 19.41 -1.87
C GLY A 171 4.81 19.40 -2.71
N THR A 172 5.94 18.94 -2.15
CA THR A 172 7.20 18.85 -2.89
C THR A 172 7.06 17.92 -4.08
N VAL A 173 7.53 18.37 -5.24
CA VAL A 173 7.60 17.54 -6.46
C VAL A 173 9.05 17.32 -6.83
N ILE A 174 9.51 16.07 -6.71
CA ILE A 174 10.80 15.63 -7.26
C ILE A 174 10.52 14.91 -8.56
N LYS A 175 11.16 15.37 -9.63
CA LYS A 175 10.99 14.77 -10.95
C LYS A 175 12.33 14.54 -11.65
N ASP A 176 12.37 13.56 -12.53
CA ASP A 176 13.46 13.35 -13.47
C ASP A 176 14.82 13.35 -12.77
N THR A 177 14.96 12.54 -11.71
CA THR A 177 16.14 12.56 -10.84
C THR A 177 16.58 11.15 -10.45
N THR A 178 17.90 10.93 -10.40
CA THR A 178 18.50 9.75 -9.76
C THR A 178 18.93 10.11 -8.35
N ILE A 179 18.46 9.36 -7.36
CA ILE A 179 18.78 9.52 -5.94
C ILE A 179 19.57 8.29 -5.49
N THR A 180 20.81 8.50 -5.08
CA THR A 180 21.66 7.42 -4.54
C THR A 180 21.77 7.59 -3.02
N VAL A 181 21.41 6.57 -2.26
CA VAL A 181 21.35 6.62 -0.79
C VAL A 181 22.03 5.42 -0.15
N SER A 182 22.79 5.65 0.91
CA SER A 182 23.28 4.59 1.80
C SER A 182 22.35 4.34 3.00
N GLY A 183 21.41 5.27 3.24
CA GLY A 183 20.21 5.08 4.06
C GLY A 183 18.97 4.93 3.16
N SER A 184 17.88 5.59 3.50
CA SER A 184 16.60 5.55 2.77
C SER A 184 16.20 6.91 2.20
N VAL A 185 15.30 6.92 1.20
CA VAL A 185 14.54 8.13 0.86
C VAL A 185 13.39 8.28 1.86
N ILE A 186 13.46 9.27 2.74
CA ILE A 186 12.50 9.51 3.80
C ILE A 186 11.48 10.57 3.35
N ILE A 187 10.21 10.18 3.32
CA ILE A 187 9.10 11.11 3.11
C ILE A 187 8.56 11.51 4.48
N ALA A 188 8.75 12.78 4.83
CA ALA A 188 8.43 13.38 6.11
C ALA A 188 7.37 14.49 6.01
N ALA A 189 6.68 14.59 4.87
CA ALA A 189 5.60 15.53 4.65
C ALA A 189 4.53 14.98 3.70
N ASP A 190 3.31 15.51 3.84
CA ASP A 190 2.17 15.15 3.01
C ASP A 190 2.27 15.68 1.57
N ASP A 191 1.47 15.13 0.67
CA ASP A 191 1.30 15.61 -0.71
C ASP A 191 2.60 15.62 -1.54
N VAL A 192 3.60 14.84 -1.15
CA VAL A 192 4.86 14.70 -1.90
C VAL A 192 4.63 13.91 -3.18
N THR A 193 5.23 14.36 -4.29
CA THR A 193 5.21 13.66 -5.58
C THR A 193 6.62 13.31 -6.02
N LEU A 194 6.88 12.02 -6.28
CA LEU A 194 8.08 11.51 -6.94
C LEU A 194 7.71 11.05 -8.34
N GLN A 195 8.32 11.63 -9.37
CA GLN A 195 7.96 11.37 -10.77
C GLN A 195 9.19 11.06 -11.62
N ASN A 196 9.23 9.91 -12.28
CA ASN A 196 10.37 9.50 -13.12
C ASN A 196 11.70 9.55 -12.32
N VAL A 197 11.70 8.91 -11.15
CA VAL A 197 12.87 8.89 -10.26
C VAL A 197 13.55 7.52 -10.25
N SER A 198 14.88 7.51 -10.14
CA SER A 198 15.67 6.28 -9.95
C SER A 198 16.33 6.31 -8.57
N ILE A 199 15.88 5.45 -7.66
CA ILE A 199 16.43 5.29 -6.32
C ILE A 199 17.40 4.10 -6.32
N ILE A 200 18.65 4.38 -5.94
CA ILE A 200 19.74 3.40 -5.89
C ILE A 200 20.25 3.33 -4.46
N CYS A 201 19.97 2.22 -3.79
CA CYS A 201 20.52 1.95 -2.47
C CYS A 201 21.96 1.43 -2.61
N THR A 202 22.90 2.07 -1.92
CA THR A 202 24.32 1.68 -1.84
C THR A 202 24.59 1.04 -0.48
N GLY A 203 24.01 -0.14 -0.26
CA GLY A 203 24.13 -0.90 0.99
C GLY A 203 23.15 -2.06 1.03
N ASP A 204 23.40 -3.04 1.91
CA ASP A 204 22.49 -4.16 2.19
C ASP A 204 22.00 -4.13 3.65
N ALA A 205 22.00 -2.95 4.28
CA ALA A 205 21.63 -2.79 5.66
C ALA A 205 20.17 -3.25 5.89
N PRO A 206 19.91 -4.09 6.92
CA PRO A 206 18.61 -4.75 7.09
C PRO A 206 17.46 -3.81 7.46
N ASN A 207 17.76 -2.54 7.74
CA ASN A 207 16.81 -1.45 8.00
C ASN A 207 16.71 -0.44 6.83
N GLN A 208 17.39 -0.68 5.71
CA GLN A 208 17.43 0.22 4.57
C GLN A 208 16.28 -0.07 3.60
N ASP A 209 15.26 0.77 3.64
CA ASP A 209 14.20 0.80 2.63
C ASP A 209 14.61 1.71 1.46
N GLY A 210 14.08 1.49 0.26
CA GLY A 210 14.27 2.44 -0.85
C GLY A 210 13.54 3.75 -0.59
N ILE A 211 12.25 3.67 -0.34
CA ILE A 211 11.39 4.77 0.11
C ILE A 211 10.76 4.37 1.45
N ARG A 212 10.79 5.27 2.42
CA ARG A 212 10.17 5.11 3.73
C ARG A 212 9.29 6.32 4.03
N ALA A 213 8.01 6.09 4.28
CA ALA A 213 7.04 7.12 4.63
C ALA A 213 6.20 6.65 5.82
N ILE A 214 6.13 7.44 6.89
CA ILE A 214 5.40 7.06 8.10
C ILE A 214 4.62 8.25 8.62
N GLY A 215 3.31 8.07 8.82
CA GLY A 215 2.46 9.14 9.34
C GLY A 215 2.32 10.34 8.40
N VAL A 216 2.48 10.12 7.09
CA VAL A 216 2.37 11.16 6.05
C VAL A 216 1.39 10.69 4.99
N ASP A 217 0.49 11.55 4.53
CA ASP A 217 -0.58 11.21 3.60
C ASP A 217 -0.29 11.65 2.16
N ASN A 218 -1.03 11.09 1.21
CA ASN A 218 -1.07 11.54 -0.19
C ASN A 218 0.27 11.51 -0.95
N LEU A 219 1.23 10.67 -0.54
CA LEU A 219 2.43 10.39 -1.34
C LEU A 219 2.05 9.86 -2.73
N LYS A 220 2.55 10.52 -3.77
CA LYS A 220 2.40 10.11 -5.17
C LYS A 220 3.74 9.64 -5.71
N ILE A 221 3.78 8.43 -6.24
CA ILE A 221 4.96 7.90 -6.93
C ILE A 221 4.54 7.56 -8.35
N ARG A 222 5.27 8.06 -9.34
CA ARG A 222 5.00 7.86 -10.76
C ARG A 222 6.28 7.46 -11.47
N LEU A 223 6.28 6.33 -12.18
CA LEU A 223 7.41 5.90 -13.00
C LEU A 223 8.74 5.80 -12.22
N ALA A 224 8.74 5.09 -11.09
CA ALA A 224 9.94 4.96 -10.26
C ALA A 224 10.72 3.66 -10.54
N SER A 225 12.05 3.73 -10.42
CA SER A 225 12.91 2.54 -10.35
C SER A 225 13.60 2.52 -8.99
N ILE A 226 13.42 1.45 -8.22
CA ILE A 226 14.02 1.29 -6.90
C ILE A 226 14.84 0.00 -6.90
N ARG A 227 16.12 0.10 -6.55
CA ARG A 227 16.99 -1.09 -6.57
C ARG A 227 18.06 -1.13 -5.49
N GLY A 228 18.38 -2.35 -5.08
CA GLY A 228 19.55 -2.68 -4.26
C GLY A 228 19.37 -2.39 -2.76
N CYS A 229 18.15 -2.34 -2.26
CA CYS A 229 17.86 -1.92 -0.88
C CYS A 229 17.83 -3.12 0.07
N GLY A 230 18.50 -3.02 1.22
CA GLY A 230 18.67 -4.14 2.14
C GLY A 230 17.38 -4.65 2.82
N ARG A 231 16.29 -3.87 2.79
CA ARG A 231 14.98 -4.23 3.36
C ARG A 231 13.86 -4.16 2.33
N HIS A 232 12.97 -3.16 2.37
CA HIS A 232 11.87 -3.04 1.41
C HIS A 232 12.24 -2.11 0.25
N GLY A 233 11.54 -2.19 -0.88
CA GLY A 233 11.61 -1.15 -1.89
C GLY A 233 10.84 0.09 -1.44
N ILE A 234 9.58 -0.10 -1.04
CA ILE A 234 8.70 0.92 -0.49
C ILE A 234 8.15 0.40 0.84
N TYR A 235 8.33 1.17 1.91
CA TYR A 235 7.73 0.93 3.21
C TYR A 235 6.87 2.12 3.60
N LEU A 236 5.57 1.88 3.77
CA LEU A 236 4.60 2.87 4.22
C LEU A 236 4.00 2.42 5.54
N LYS A 237 3.82 3.35 6.47
CA LYS A 237 3.17 3.04 7.73
C LYS A 237 2.24 4.14 8.24
N ASN A 238 1.11 3.76 8.83
CA ASN A 238 0.19 4.64 9.55
C ASN A 238 -0.22 5.86 8.70
N SER A 239 -0.64 5.61 7.46
CA SER A 239 -0.91 6.68 6.49
C SER A 239 -1.93 6.28 5.44
N SER A 240 -2.34 7.24 4.62
CA SER A 240 -3.48 7.10 3.73
C SER A 240 -3.35 7.85 2.41
N GLY A 241 -4.20 7.48 1.45
CA GLY A 241 -4.42 8.25 0.22
C GLY A 241 -3.26 8.22 -0.78
N HIS A 242 -2.38 7.23 -0.70
CA HIS A 242 -1.22 7.14 -1.59
C HIS A 242 -1.61 6.75 -3.02
N ASP A 243 -0.93 7.35 -4.00
CA ASP A 243 -1.09 7.05 -5.43
C ASP A 243 0.26 6.57 -5.99
N ILE A 244 0.49 5.26 -5.92
CA ILE A 244 1.77 4.61 -6.22
C ILE A 244 1.62 3.90 -7.55
N ALA A 245 1.94 4.61 -8.61
CA ALA A 245 1.68 4.19 -9.98
C ALA A 245 2.97 4.03 -10.76
N GLU A 246 3.08 2.91 -11.47
CA GLU A 246 4.15 2.61 -12.40
C GLU A 246 5.55 2.58 -11.78
N GLY A 247 6.20 1.44 -11.90
CA GLY A 247 7.59 1.35 -11.53
C GLY A 247 8.14 -0.05 -11.53
N ILE A 248 9.42 -0.12 -11.17
CA ILE A 248 10.11 -1.37 -10.95
C ILE A 248 10.80 -1.35 -9.58
N ILE A 249 10.62 -2.44 -8.83
CA ILE A 249 11.38 -2.70 -7.61
C ILE A 249 12.14 -4.01 -7.79
N ALA A 250 13.47 -3.94 -7.70
CA ALA A 250 14.33 -5.10 -7.87
C ALA A 250 15.44 -5.15 -6.81
N HIS A 251 15.94 -6.36 -6.51
CA HIS A 251 17.05 -6.57 -5.58
C HIS A 251 16.80 -5.95 -4.20
N VAL A 252 15.71 -6.37 -3.55
CA VAL A 252 15.36 -5.96 -2.18
C VAL A 252 15.46 -7.14 -1.22
N GLY A 253 15.77 -6.89 0.05
CA GLY A 253 15.97 -7.95 1.05
C GLY A 253 14.69 -8.53 1.66
N LYS A 254 13.54 -7.86 1.51
CA LYS A 254 12.22 -8.25 2.02
C LYS A 254 11.13 -8.04 0.95
N GLU A 255 9.87 -7.84 1.34
CA GLU A 255 8.79 -7.43 0.45
C GLU A 255 9.17 -6.18 -0.35
N ALA A 256 8.82 -6.15 -1.64
CA ALA A 256 9.03 -4.99 -2.49
C ALA A 256 8.22 -3.79 -2.00
N VAL A 257 6.97 -4.03 -1.61
CA VAL A 257 6.07 -3.02 -1.07
C VAL A 257 5.47 -3.54 0.23
N MET A 258 5.59 -2.75 1.30
CA MET A 258 4.99 -3.02 2.60
C MET A 258 4.01 -1.89 2.94
N PHE A 259 2.74 -2.25 3.06
CA PHE A 259 1.67 -1.43 3.57
C PHE A 259 1.37 -1.88 5.01
N ASP A 260 1.74 -1.05 5.97
CA ASP A 260 1.60 -1.31 7.40
C ASP A 260 0.60 -0.31 7.99
N ASN A 261 -0.63 -0.74 8.30
CA ASN A 261 -1.74 0.16 8.65
C ASN A 261 -1.93 1.29 7.61
N ILE A 262 -2.08 0.89 6.35
CA ILE A 262 -2.32 1.81 5.22
C ILE A 262 -3.75 1.70 4.76
N ASN A 263 -4.38 2.83 4.44
CA ASN A 263 -5.71 2.82 3.86
C ASN A 263 -5.89 3.70 2.63
N ASN A 264 -6.97 3.43 1.88
CA ASN A 264 -7.40 4.21 0.72
C ASN A 264 -6.31 4.49 -0.32
N SER A 265 -5.35 3.57 -0.46
CA SER A 265 -4.16 3.76 -1.28
C SER A 265 -4.15 2.86 -2.51
N TRP A 266 -3.38 3.24 -3.52
CA TRP A 266 -3.32 2.58 -4.82
C TRP A 266 -1.90 2.16 -5.15
N LEU A 267 -1.75 0.93 -5.63
CA LEU A 267 -0.53 0.37 -6.22
C LEU A 267 -0.87 -0.14 -7.62
N ILE A 268 -0.47 0.57 -8.67
CA ILE A 268 -0.93 0.31 -10.03
C ILE A 268 0.26 0.11 -10.97
N GLY A 269 0.24 -0.99 -11.75
CA GLY A 269 1.17 -1.20 -12.87
C GLY A 269 2.65 -1.35 -12.49
N TRP A 270 2.93 -1.96 -11.34
CA TRP A 270 4.31 -2.21 -10.91
C TRP A 270 4.87 -3.54 -11.40
N GLU A 271 6.16 -3.58 -11.71
CA GLU A 271 6.96 -4.81 -11.78
C GLU A 271 7.77 -4.97 -10.48
N LEU A 272 7.43 -5.98 -9.70
CA LEU A 272 8.01 -6.22 -8.38
C LEU A 272 8.77 -7.55 -8.41
N HIS A 273 10.05 -7.53 -8.03
CA HIS A 273 10.86 -8.74 -7.89
C HIS A 273 10.84 -9.28 -6.45
N ALA A 274 9.88 -8.83 -5.64
CA ALA A 274 9.54 -9.38 -4.34
C ALA A 274 8.05 -9.12 -4.04
N GLY A 275 7.51 -9.78 -3.02
CA GLY A 275 6.08 -9.72 -2.71
C GLY A 275 5.56 -8.36 -2.22
N VAL A 276 4.24 -8.24 -2.15
CA VAL A 276 3.53 -7.11 -1.53
C VAL A 276 2.89 -7.59 -0.23
N ALA A 277 3.05 -6.83 0.86
CA ALA A 277 2.39 -7.12 2.13
C ALA A 277 1.45 -5.99 2.56
N LEU A 278 0.28 -6.37 3.09
CA LEU A 278 -0.71 -5.50 3.72
C LEU A 278 -0.91 -6.02 5.14
N THR A 279 -0.59 -5.19 6.13
CA THR A 279 -0.52 -5.62 7.52
C THR A 279 -1.19 -4.62 8.46
N HIS A 280 -1.45 -5.05 9.69
CA HIS A 280 -1.93 -4.21 10.80
C HIS A 280 -3.17 -3.38 10.42
N GLY A 281 -4.22 -4.06 9.99
CA GLY A 281 -5.49 -3.40 9.68
C GLY A 281 -5.52 -2.63 8.36
N SER A 282 -4.55 -2.81 7.46
CA SER A 282 -4.55 -2.14 6.15
C SER A 282 -5.85 -2.42 5.39
N HIS A 283 -6.53 -1.38 4.90
CA HIS A 283 -7.86 -1.53 4.33
C HIS A 283 -8.18 -0.57 3.18
N ASP A 284 -9.17 -0.90 2.36
CA ASP A 284 -9.58 -0.08 1.21
C ASP A 284 -8.45 0.26 0.22
N ASN A 285 -7.40 -0.56 0.17
CA ASN A 285 -6.29 -0.40 -0.77
C ASN A 285 -6.55 -1.14 -2.08
N ARG A 286 -5.97 -0.68 -3.18
CA ARG A 286 -6.16 -1.26 -4.51
C ARG A 286 -4.82 -1.57 -5.16
N ILE A 287 -4.58 -2.85 -5.39
CA ILE A 287 -3.40 -3.36 -6.09
C ILE A 287 -3.85 -3.86 -7.45
N ILE A 288 -3.50 -3.11 -8.50
CA ILE A 288 -4.06 -3.30 -9.83
C ILE A 288 -2.92 -3.49 -10.83
N SER A 289 -3.09 -4.41 -11.79
CA SER A 289 -2.16 -4.60 -12.91
C SER A 289 -0.70 -4.78 -12.48
N THR A 290 -0.45 -5.33 -11.29
CA THR A 290 0.89 -5.48 -10.73
C THR A 290 1.44 -6.86 -11.05
N ILE A 291 2.69 -6.93 -11.48
CA ILE A 291 3.45 -8.18 -11.59
C ILE A 291 4.30 -8.37 -10.36
N VAL A 292 4.19 -9.54 -9.76
CA VAL A 292 5.12 -10.03 -8.75
C VAL A 292 5.89 -11.22 -9.33
N ARG A 293 7.20 -11.05 -9.52
CA ARG A 293 8.11 -12.11 -9.94
C ARG A 293 8.60 -12.88 -8.71
N GLY A 294 8.54 -14.21 -8.80
CA GLY A 294 9.12 -15.12 -7.84
C GLY A 294 10.64 -15.09 -7.93
N ASN A 295 11.28 -15.12 -6.76
CA ASN A 295 12.70 -14.82 -6.65
C ASN A 295 13.57 -15.96 -7.17
N GLY A 296 14.22 -15.73 -8.30
CA GLY A 296 15.40 -16.48 -8.73
C GLY A 296 16.70 -16.02 -8.06
N GLN A 297 16.73 -14.90 -7.32
CA GLN A 297 17.97 -14.39 -6.72
C GLN A 297 17.75 -13.62 -5.40
N GLY A 298 18.32 -14.15 -4.30
CA GLY A 298 18.76 -13.34 -3.14
C GLY A 298 17.91 -13.42 -1.87
N LYS A 299 18.50 -14.02 -0.82
CA LYS A 299 18.28 -13.92 0.63
C LYS A 299 16.98 -13.25 1.16
N ASN A 300 16.23 -14.00 1.98
CA ASN A 300 15.28 -13.53 3.00
C ASN A 300 14.01 -12.75 2.56
N THR A 301 13.60 -12.83 1.30
CA THR A 301 12.33 -12.23 0.86
C THR A 301 11.11 -13.05 1.29
N SER A 302 9.98 -12.38 1.51
CA SER A 302 8.68 -13.00 1.81
C SER A 302 8.40 -14.20 0.91
N PRO A 303 7.99 -15.36 1.45
CA PRO A 303 7.71 -16.54 0.64
C PRO A 303 6.45 -16.37 -0.24
N TYR A 304 5.65 -15.31 -0.02
CA TYR A 304 4.39 -15.10 -0.71
C TYR A 304 4.43 -13.88 -1.65
N PRO A 305 3.83 -13.99 -2.85
CA PRO A 305 3.77 -12.86 -3.78
C PRO A 305 2.87 -11.73 -3.26
N TYR A 306 1.84 -12.09 -2.51
CA TYR A 306 0.99 -11.18 -1.76
C TYR A 306 0.90 -11.73 -0.34
N TYR A 307 0.79 -10.86 0.65
CA TYR A 307 0.49 -11.21 2.03
C TYR A 307 -0.50 -10.18 2.57
N ILE A 308 -1.56 -10.65 3.22
CA ILE A 308 -2.57 -9.81 3.86
C ILE A 308 -2.75 -10.38 5.25
N SER A 309 -2.55 -9.56 6.28
CA SER A 309 -2.77 -10.00 7.66
C SER A 309 -4.25 -10.23 7.95
N ALA A 310 -4.56 -11.08 8.93
CA ALA A 310 -5.93 -11.46 9.26
C ALA A 310 -6.84 -10.26 9.62
N ASP A 311 -6.27 -9.20 10.17
CA ASP A 311 -6.97 -7.96 10.55
C ASP A 311 -7.11 -6.94 9.41
N SER A 312 -6.52 -7.19 8.23
CA SER A 312 -6.60 -6.32 7.04
C SER A 312 -7.78 -6.72 6.14
N TYR A 313 -8.62 -5.75 5.73
CA TYR A 313 -9.93 -6.00 5.09
C TYR A 313 -10.24 -5.01 3.96
N SER A 314 -11.25 -5.28 3.12
CA SER A 314 -11.71 -4.39 2.04
C SER A 314 -10.63 -4.00 1.02
N ASN A 315 -9.49 -4.69 0.99
CA ASN A 315 -8.47 -4.48 -0.02
C ASN A 315 -8.87 -5.18 -1.32
N GLN A 316 -8.49 -4.60 -2.45
CA GLN A 316 -8.78 -5.14 -3.76
C GLN A 316 -7.49 -5.44 -4.51
N ILE A 317 -7.26 -6.72 -4.82
CA ILE A 317 -6.19 -7.15 -5.70
C ILE A 317 -6.84 -7.59 -7.01
N ALA A 318 -6.62 -6.84 -8.08
CA ALA A 318 -7.29 -7.05 -9.34
C ALA A 318 -6.34 -7.08 -10.52
N ARG A 319 -6.59 -7.99 -11.46
CA ARG A 319 -5.86 -8.10 -12.74
C ARG A 319 -4.34 -8.14 -12.59
N SER A 320 -3.86 -8.58 -11.44
CA SER A 320 -2.45 -8.66 -11.09
C SER A 320 -1.94 -10.08 -11.32
N ARG A 321 -0.62 -10.23 -11.51
CA ARG A 321 0.02 -11.46 -11.95
C ARG A 321 1.17 -11.86 -11.05
N THR A 322 1.31 -13.15 -10.81
CA THR A 322 2.51 -13.74 -10.24
C THR A 322 3.22 -14.57 -11.30
N ARG A 323 4.53 -14.37 -11.48
CA ARG A 323 5.36 -15.07 -12.46
C ARG A 323 6.52 -15.75 -11.76
N ASP A 324 7.00 -16.90 -12.25
CA ASP A 324 8.20 -17.59 -11.74
C ASP A 324 8.17 -17.90 -10.22
N ASN A 325 6.97 -18.01 -9.64
CA ASN A 325 6.80 -18.26 -8.22
C ASN A 325 6.30 -19.69 -7.99
N ASN A 326 7.15 -20.52 -7.37
CA ASN A 326 6.81 -21.90 -7.01
C ASN A 326 5.95 -21.97 -5.74
N GLN A 327 5.80 -20.86 -5.01
CA GLN A 327 4.98 -20.78 -3.80
C GLN A 327 3.53 -20.46 -4.17
N LYS A 328 2.61 -21.30 -3.70
CA LYS A 328 1.18 -21.14 -3.96
C LYS A 328 0.66 -19.95 -3.16
N ALA A 329 -0.10 -19.06 -3.79
CA ALA A 329 -0.82 -17.95 -3.15
C ALA A 329 -1.93 -18.38 -2.15
N LYS A 330 -1.92 -19.65 -1.75
CA LYS A 330 -3.02 -20.37 -1.09
C LYS A 330 -3.33 -19.86 0.33
N THR A 331 -2.42 -19.18 0.99
CA THR A 331 -2.52 -18.81 2.41
C THR A 331 -3.14 -17.43 2.67
N VAL A 332 -3.17 -16.53 1.69
CA VAL A 332 -3.57 -15.13 1.91
C VAL A 332 -5.08 -14.95 1.95
N LEU A 333 -5.80 -15.78 1.20
CA LEU A 333 -7.25 -15.64 1.00
C LEU A 333 -8.11 -16.40 1.99
N SER A 334 -7.56 -17.46 2.58
CA SER A 334 -8.26 -18.28 3.56
C SER A 334 -8.45 -17.60 4.92
N GLU A 335 -7.78 -16.48 5.15
CA GLU A 335 -7.75 -15.83 6.47
C GLU A 335 -8.68 -14.62 6.61
N ASN A 336 -9.04 -13.93 5.50
CA ASN A 336 -10.01 -12.83 5.56
C ASN A 336 -10.81 -12.67 4.25
N PRO A 337 -12.11 -13.03 4.24
CA PRO A 337 -12.96 -12.99 3.06
C PRO A 337 -13.38 -11.58 2.60
N ASP A 338 -13.10 -10.55 3.38
CA ASP A 338 -13.48 -9.17 3.07
C ASP A 338 -12.54 -8.52 2.04
N ASN A 339 -11.54 -9.25 1.53
CA ASN A 339 -10.62 -8.76 0.51
C ASN A 339 -11.02 -9.29 -0.88
N LEU A 340 -11.13 -8.40 -1.87
CA LEU A 340 -11.42 -8.74 -3.25
C LEU A 340 -10.18 -9.34 -3.92
N TRP A 341 -10.32 -10.54 -4.47
CA TRP A 341 -9.35 -11.13 -5.38
C TRP A 341 -9.98 -11.37 -6.74
N TYR A 342 -9.73 -10.43 -7.66
CA TYR A 342 -10.50 -10.33 -8.89
C TYR A 342 -9.63 -10.55 -10.14
N GLN A 343 -9.85 -11.68 -10.81
CA GLN A 343 -9.22 -12.01 -12.09
C GLN A 343 -7.68 -11.91 -12.10
N ASN A 344 -7.02 -12.38 -11.04
CA ASN A 344 -5.56 -12.44 -10.92
C ASN A 344 -4.98 -13.71 -11.58
N VAL A 345 -3.68 -13.69 -11.87
CA VAL A 345 -2.95 -14.76 -12.56
C VAL A 345 -1.93 -15.39 -11.64
N CYS A 346 -2.00 -16.70 -11.47
CA CYS A 346 -1.13 -17.41 -10.55
C CYS A 346 -0.51 -18.60 -11.28
N ASN A 347 0.73 -18.44 -11.79
CA ASN A 347 1.55 -19.39 -12.56
C ASN A 347 1.24 -19.54 -14.08
N GLU A 348 2.22 -20.06 -14.84
CA GLU A 348 2.18 -20.25 -16.30
C GLU A 348 1.37 -21.48 -16.76
N VAL A 349 1.02 -22.41 -15.84
CA VAL A 349 0.47 -23.74 -16.20
C VAL A 349 -1.04 -23.84 -15.91
N GLU A 350 -1.57 -23.09 -14.94
CA GLU A 350 -2.94 -23.24 -14.43
C GLU A 350 -3.86 -22.07 -14.78
N GLY A 351 -3.33 -21.01 -15.40
CA GLY A 351 -4.10 -19.85 -15.86
C GLY A 351 -4.72 -19.03 -14.72
N TYR A 352 -5.51 -18.02 -15.09
CA TYR A 352 -6.12 -16.96 -14.26
C TYR A 352 -7.22 -17.45 -13.28
N ALA A 353 -7.19 -18.74 -12.90
CA ALA A 353 -8.00 -19.34 -11.83
C ALA A 353 -7.14 -20.16 -10.84
N GLY A 354 -5.83 -20.28 -11.08
CA GLY A 354 -4.94 -21.22 -10.37
C GLY A 354 -4.49 -20.80 -8.96
N CYS A 355 -4.89 -19.64 -8.45
CA CYS A 355 -4.72 -19.38 -7.01
C CYS A 355 -5.60 -20.30 -6.15
N PHE A 356 -6.69 -20.82 -6.72
CA PHE A 356 -7.63 -21.68 -6.02
C PHE A 356 -7.53 -23.13 -6.50
N PHE A 357 -7.07 -24.01 -5.61
CA PHE A 357 -7.40 -25.44 -5.70
C PHE A 357 -7.71 -26.00 -4.31
N ARG A 358 -9.02 -26.19 -4.02
CA ARG A 358 -9.59 -27.54 -3.95
C ARG A 358 -11.12 -27.69 -4.06
N ASP A 359 -11.97 -26.68 -3.83
CA ASP A 359 -13.36 -26.72 -4.30
C ASP A 359 -13.96 -25.30 -4.35
N PRO A 360 -14.35 -24.76 -5.52
CA PRO A 360 -15.08 -23.48 -5.62
C PRO A 360 -16.36 -23.43 -4.79
N LYS A 361 -16.88 -24.58 -4.34
CA LYS A 361 -18.06 -24.70 -3.48
C LYS A 361 -17.81 -24.35 -2.01
N GLU A 362 -16.54 -24.19 -1.60
CA GLU A 362 -16.18 -23.78 -0.23
C GLU A 362 -16.10 -22.25 -0.06
N LEU A 363 -16.11 -21.49 -1.15
CA LEU A 363 -16.22 -20.04 -1.13
C LEU A 363 -17.69 -19.64 -1.20
N ASP A 364 -18.06 -18.58 -0.48
CA ASP A 364 -19.39 -17.96 -0.65
C ASP A 364 -19.63 -17.68 -2.14
N ALA A 365 -20.85 -17.88 -2.62
CA ALA A 365 -21.21 -17.63 -4.02
C ALA A 365 -20.94 -16.17 -4.45
N ASN A 366 -20.86 -15.24 -3.49
CA ASN A 366 -20.53 -13.83 -3.73
C ASN A 366 -19.05 -13.49 -3.49
N TYR A 367 -18.23 -14.47 -3.09
CA TYR A 367 -16.82 -14.23 -2.82
C TYR A 367 -16.09 -13.74 -4.08
N GLY A 368 -15.51 -12.54 -3.98
CA GLY A 368 -14.84 -11.90 -5.12
C GLY A 368 -15.77 -11.20 -6.11
N ASP A 369 -17.04 -10.94 -5.75
CA ASP A 369 -17.92 -10.07 -6.55
C ASP A 369 -17.47 -8.60 -6.43
N PRO A 370 -17.04 -7.95 -7.54
CA PRO A 370 -16.61 -6.55 -7.52
C PRO A 370 -17.70 -5.59 -7.04
N ASN A 371 -18.99 -5.96 -7.10
CA ASN A 371 -20.10 -5.12 -6.63
C ASN A 371 -20.12 -4.90 -5.11
N MET A 372 -19.41 -5.72 -4.33
CA MET A 372 -19.29 -5.55 -2.89
C MET A 372 -18.28 -4.46 -2.50
N PHE A 373 -17.53 -3.92 -3.47
CA PHE A 373 -16.41 -3.02 -3.24
C PHE A 373 -16.65 -1.62 -3.85
N SER A 374 -16.00 -0.62 -3.28
CA SER A 374 -16.06 0.77 -3.75
C SER A 374 -14.66 1.42 -3.77
N PRO A 375 -14.26 2.10 -4.86
CA PRO A 375 -14.80 1.96 -6.21
C PRO A 375 -14.78 0.52 -6.70
N ARG A 376 -15.69 0.21 -7.62
CA ARG A 376 -15.76 -1.10 -8.27
C ARG A 376 -14.72 -1.20 -9.36
N ILE A 377 -14.18 -2.40 -9.55
CA ILE A 377 -13.24 -2.71 -10.61
C ILE A 377 -13.96 -3.55 -11.67
N TRP A 378 -13.91 -3.10 -12.91
CA TRP A 378 -14.45 -3.79 -14.08
C TRP A 378 -13.36 -4.11 -15.09
N SER A 379 -13.51 -5.24 -15.75
CA SER A 379 -12.59 -5.76 -16.75
C SER A 379 -13.15 -5.65 -18.17
N ILE A 380 -12.32 -5.18 -19.09
CA ILE A 380 -12.61 -5.09 -20.52
C ILE A 380 -11.59 -5.95 -21.27
N CYS A 381 -12.05 -6.89 -22.10
CA CYS A 381 -11.21 -7.68 -23.01
C CYS A 381 -11.56 -7.27 -24.44
N THR A 382 -10.61 -6.73 -25.19
CA THR A 382 -10.86 -6.18 -26.54
C THR A 382 -10.73 -7.22 -27.66
N GLU A 383 -10.21 -8.41 -27.35
CA GLU A 383 -10.10 -9.53 -28.29
C GLU A 383 -10.78 -10.80 -27.77
N ALA A 384 -11.19 -11.68 -28.69
CA ALA A 384 -11.78 -12.98 -28.34
C ALA A 384 -10.73 -13.88 -27.68
N THR A 385 -10.94 -14.21 -26.41
CA THR A 385 -10.09 -15.10 -25.62
C THR A 385 -10.35 -16.58 -25.97
N THR A 386 -10.27 -16.95 -27.24
CA THR A 386 -10.52 -18.34 -27.69
C THR A 386 -9.54 -19.30 -27.01
N GLY A 387 -10.07 -20.25 -26.23
CA GLY A 387 -9.29 -21.28 -25.54
C GLY A 387 -8.79 -20.93 -24.13
N THR A 388 -9.16 -19.77 -23.57
CA THR A 388 -8.88 -19.45 -22.16
C THR A 388 -10.12 -19.71 -21.30
N ARG A 389 -9.94 -20.03 -20.01
CA ARG A 389 -11.06 -20.28 -19.07
C ARG A 389 -11.75 -19.00 -18.56
N PHE A 390 -11.63 -17.86 -19.25
CA PHE A 390 -11.96 -16.54 -18.67
C PHE A 390 -12.90 -15.69 -19.54
N SER A 391 -13.74 -14.92 -18.86
CA SER A 391 -14.59 -13.88 -19.42
C SER A 391 -14.33 -12.56 -18.68
N CYS A 392 -13.94 -11.51 -19.41
CA CYS A 392 -14.06 -10.14 -18.91
C CYS A 392 -15.54 -9.77 -18.75
N ASP A 393 -15.83 -8.78 -17.92
CA ASP A 393 -17.20 -8.24 -17.76
C ASP A 393 -17.71 -7.65 -19.06
N PHE A 394 -16.80 -7.03 -19.83
CA PHE A 394 -17.11 -6.34 -21.06
C PHE A 394 -16.19 -6.75 -22.19
N LYS A 395 -16.74 -6.77 -23.41
CA LYS A 395 -15.99 -7.03 -24.66
C LYS A 395 -15.42 -5.77 -25.31
N SER A 396 -15.80 -4.58 -24.81
CA SER A 396 -15.31 -3.29 -25.31
C SER A 396 -15.60 -2.18 -24.33
N TYR A 397 -14.87 -1.07 -24.45
CA TYR A 397 -15.14 0.16 -23.70
C TYR A 397 -16.57 0.67 -23.92
N ALA A 398 -17.05 0.67 -25.18
CA ALA A 398 -18.39 1.14 -25.49
C ALA A 398 -19.46 0.38 -24.69
N LYS A 399 -19.32 -0.94 -24.56
CA LYS A 399 -20.23 -1.75 -23.75
C LYS A 399 -20.11 -1.47 -22.26
N ALA A 400 -18.91 -1.27 -21.73
CA ALA A 400 -18.74 -0.86 -20.34
C ALA A 400 -19.38 0.50 -20.06
N ASN A 401 -19.17 1.49 -20.93
CA ASN A 401 -19.66 2.85 -20.75
C ASN A 401 -21.20 2.94 -20.81
N GLU A 402 -21.83 2.13 -21.66
CA GLU A 402 -23.30 1.99 -21.77
C GLU A 402 -23.92 1.18 -20.62
N ASP A 403 -23.16 0.33 -19.94
CA ASP A 403 -23.71 -0.58 -18.93
C ASP A 403 -24.13 0.18 -17.66
N PRO A 404 -25.37 -0.02 -17.17
CA PRO A 404 -25.86 0.67 -15.99
C PRO A 404 -25.14 0.25 -14.70
N ARG A 405 -24.41 -0.86 -14.66
CA ARG A 405 -23.62 -1.28 -13.49
C ARG A 405 -22.37 -0.44 -13.29
N VAL A 406 -21.80 0.10 -14.37
CA VAL A 406 -20.63 0.98 -14.33
C VAL A 406 -21.06 2.38 -13.90
N LYS A 407 -20.62 2.82 -12.72
CA LYS A 407 -20.97 4.14 -12.15
C LYS A 407 -19.77 5.07 -12.10
N ALA A 408 -20.08 6.32 -11.77
CA ALA A 408 -19.11 7.33 -11.37
C ALA A 408 -18.18 6.81 -10.25
N GLY A 409 -16.88 7.01 -10.41
CA GLY A 409 -15.83 6.57 -9.50
C GLY A 409 -15.25 5.18 -9.81
N ASP A 410 -15.93 4.37 -10.63
CA ASP A 410 -15.46 3.02 -10.94
C ASP A 410 -14.16 3.02 -11.77
N VAL A 411 -13.46 1.88 -11.72
CA VAL A 411 -12.22 1.61 -12.44
C VAL A 411 -12.49 0.64 -13.58
N LEU A 412 -12.09 1.00 -14.79
CA LEU A 412 -12.15 0.16 -15.98
C LEU A 412 -10.73 -0.26 -16.36
N ILE A 413 -10.45 -1.56 -16.33
CA ILE A 413 -9.16 -2.13 -16.71
C ILE A 413 -9.29 -2.77 -18.09
N ILE A 414 -8.57 -2.24 -19.08
CA ILE A 414 -8.55 -2.78 -20.43
C ILE A 414 -7.38 -3.75 -20.59
N ASP A 415 -7.68 -4.97 -21.03
CA ASP A 415 -6.70 -5.92 -21.55
C ASP A 415 -6.68 -5.90 -23.08
N SER A 416 -5.47 -5.95 -23.63
CA SER A 416 -5.22 -6.31 -25.02
C SER A 416 -4.29 -7.52 -25.09
N LYS A 417 -4.46 -8.36 -26.12
CA LYS A 417 -3.51 -9.43 -26.42
C LYS A 417 -2.15 -8.82 -26.81
N THR A 418 -1.12 -9.67 -26.81
CA THR A 418 0.25 -9.43 -27.28
C THR A 418 0.32 -8.56 -28.54
N GLY A 419 0.84 -7.34 -28.40
CA GLY A 419 1.00 -6.35 -29.46
C GLY A 419 0.02 -5.17 -29.37
N PRO A 420 0.23 -4.09 -30.15
CA PRO A 420 -0.67 -2.95 -30.22
C PRO A 420 -2.00 -3.35 -30.88
N ALA A 421 -2.95 -3.88 -30.11
CA ALA A 421 -4.31 -4.06 -30.58
C ALA A 421 -5.08 -2.75 -30.39
N ASN A 422 -5.55 -2.18 -31.50
CA ASN A 422 -6.34 -0.96 -31.53
C ASN A 422 -7.66 -1.17 -30.74
N VAL A 423 -7.80 -0.48 -29.61
CA VAL A 423 -9.00 -0.49 -28.78
C VAL A 423 -9.99 0.50 -29.34
N ALA A 424 -10.79 0.00 -30.29
CA ALA A 424 -11.86 0.73 -30.98
C ALA A 424 -11.39 1.98 -31.76
N PRO A 425 -12.13 2.39 -32.81
CA PRO A 425 -11.77 3.58 -33.57
C PRO A 425 -12.00 4.87 -32.77
N SER A 426 -12.86 4.95 -31.76
CA SER A 426 -12.93 6.17 -30.92
C SER A 426 -13.55 5.88 -29.56
N ILE A 427 -13.02 6.51 -28.53
CA ILE A 427 -13.53 6.44 -27.16
C ILE A 427 -14.01 7.82 -26.72
N THR A 428 -15.24 7.89 -26.18
CA THR A 428 -15.75 9.09 -25.52
C THR A 428 -16.08 8.77 -24.06
N ILE A 429 -15.37 9.41 -23.14
CA ILE A 429 -15.56 9.26 -21.70
C ILE A 429 -16.50 10.34 -21.18
N THR A 430 -17.70 9.91 -20.75
CA THR A 430 -18.80 10.80 -20.34
C THR A 430 -19.12 10.73 -18.85
N LYS A 431 -18.38 9.91 -18.09
CA LYS A 431 -18.55 9.70 -16.65
C LYS A 431 -17.20 9.82 -15.94
N PRO A 432 -17.16 10.23 -14.65
CA PRO A 432 -15.92 10.27 -13.89
C PRO A 432 -15.50 8.83 -13.60
N LEU A 433 -14.43 8.35 -14.23
CA LEU A 433 -13.94 6.98 -14.09
C LEU A 433 -12.43 6.93 -14.32
N TRP A 434 -11.81 5.86 -13.87
CA TRP A 434 -10.42 5.56 -14.18
C TRP A 434 -10.36 4.56 -15.31
N LEU A 435 -9.58 4.85 -16.35
CA LEU A 435 -9.34 3.93 -17.45
C LEU A 435 -7.86 3.54 -17.42
N ILE A 436 -7.61 2.27 -17.09
CA ILE A 436 -6.27 1.73 -16.89
C ILE A 436 -6.01 0.73 -18.01
N GLY A 437 -4.96 0.98 -18.79
CA GLY A 437 -4.39 0.00 -19.69
C GLY A 437 -3.59 -1.04 -18.89
N ASN A 438 -3.94 -2.32 -19.03
CA ASN A 438 -3.15 -3.38 -18.43
C ASN A 438 -1.89 -3.62 -19.28
N LEU A 439 -0.75 -3.05 -18.87
CA LEU A 439 0.56 -3.17 -19.56
C LEU A 439 1.03 -4.61 -19.76
N MET A 440 0.47 -5.55 -19.02
CA MET A 440 1.00 -6.90 -18.91
C MET A 440 -0.06 -7.90 -19.34
N GLY A 441 -0.12 -8.11 -20.67
CA GLY A 441 -1.15 -8.89 -21.33
C GLY A 441 -1.28 -10.33 -20.81
N GLN A 442 -2.44 -10.93 -21.05
CA GLN A 442 -2.82 -12.19 -20.40
C GLN A 442 -1.92 -13.40 -20.74
N LYS A 443 -1.12 -13.34 -21.81
CA LYS A 443 -0.32 -14.48 -22.30
C LYS A 443 1.11 -14.58 -21.76
N GLY A 444 1.57 -13.64 -20.93
CA GLY A 444 2.91 -13.70 -20.33
C GLY A 444 3.99 -12.96 -21.12
N GLU A 445 3.59 -12.35 -22.23
CA GLU A 445 4.36 -11.34 -22.92
C GLU A 445 3.93 -9.96 -22.41
N TYR A 446 4.90 -9.09 -22.18
CA TYR A 446 4.66 -7.67 -21.95
C TYR A 446 3.88 -7.13 -23.15
N ALA A 447 2.71 -6.55 -22.93
CA ALA A 447 2.02 -5.81 -23.98
C ALA A 447 2.58 -4.37 -23.98
N CYS A 448 2.58 -3.69 -25.13
CA CYS A 448 2.78 -2.24 -25.10
C CYS A 448 1.57 -1.58 -24.37
N GLU A 449 1.67 -0.29 -24.04
CA GLU A 449 0.53 0.53 -23.57
C GLU A 449 -0.74 0.24 -24.41
N VAL A 450 -1.92 0.30 -23.80
CA VAL A 450 -3.17 0.01 -24.51
C VAL A 450 -3.42 1.10 -25.55
N ASN A 451 -3.43 0.73 -26.84
CA ASN A 451 -3.63 1.67 -27.94
C ASN A 451 -5.12 2.02 -28.11
N ILE A 452 -5.45 3.30 -28.08
CA ILE A 452 -6.75 3.85 -28.42
C ILE A 452 -6.66 4.54 -29.78
N GLY A 453 -7.53 4.14 -30.69
CA GLY A 453 -7.54 4.59 -32.09
C GLY A 453 -7.09 3.50 -33.05
N ASP A 454 -7.22 3.76 -34.35
CA ASP A 454 -6.99 2.77 -35.42
C ASP A 454 -5.76 3.07 -36.30
N GLY A 455 -4.89 3.98 -35.86
CA GLY A 455 -3.76 4.49 -36.62
C GLY A 455 -4.08 5.65 -37.56
N SER A 456 -5.35 6.01 -37.74
CA SER A 456 -5.75 7.19 -38.51
C SER A 456 -5.80 8.46 -37.65
N THR A 457 -5.81 9.62 -38.29
CA THR A 457 -6.01 10.92 -37.61
C THR A 457 -7.48 11.25 -37.36
N ALA A 458 -8.40 10.30 -37.61
CA ALA A 458 -9.83 10.47 -37.40
C ALA A 458 -10.30 9.84 -36.08
N THR A 459 -9.39 9.11 -35.41
CA THR A 459 -9.67 8.22 -34.30
C THR A 459 -8.81 8.57 -33.09
N GLY A 460 -9.35 8.38 -31.89
CA GLY A 460 -8.65 8.67 -30.64
C GLY A 460 -9.60 8.80 -29.45
N ILE A 461 -9.34 9.75 -28.55
CA ILE A 461 -10.07 9.89 -27.29
C ILE A 461 -10.70 11.28 -27.09
N SER A 462 -11.94 11.29 -26.62
CA SER A 462 -12.62 12.48 -26.12
C SER A 462 -13.01 12.28 -24.65
N VAL A 463 -12.47 13.10 -23.76
CA VAL A 463 -12.82 13.11 -22.33
C VAL A 463 -13.72 14.31 -22.07
N ALA A 464 -15.00 14.06 -21.82
CA ALA A 464 -16.02 15.07 -21.60
C ALA A 464 -16.41 15.24 -20.12
N SER A 465 -16.01 14.30 -19.25
CA SER A 465 -16.29 14.31 -17.82
C SER A 465 -15.10 14.75 -16.99
N THR A 466 -15.36 15.45 -15.88
CA THR A 466 -14.36 15.71 -14.83
C THR A 466 -13.98 14.42 -14.10
N GLY A 467 -12.88 14.44 -13.34
CA GLY A 467 -12.49 13.34 -12.44
C GLY A 467 -12.12 12.05 -13.19
N VAL A 468 -11.63 12.19 -14.42
CA VAL A 468 -11.16 11.08 -15.24
C VAL A 468 -9.66 10.91 -15.06
N ARG A 469 -9.23 9.67 -14.89
CA ARG A 469 -7.82 9.26 -14.93
C ARG A 469 -7.60 8.34 -16.12
N LEU A 470 -6.57 8.62 -16.89
CA LEU A 470 -6.04 7.74 -17.93
C LEU A 470 -4.67 7.27 -17.50
N GLU A 471 -4.47 5.97 -17.54
CA GLU A 471 -3.24 5.34 -17.07
C GLU A 471 -2.79 4.25 -18.03
N ASN A 472 -1.51 4.26 -18.41
CA ASN A 472 -0.89 3.23 -19.26
C ASN A 472 -1.54 3.04 -20.64
N ILE A 473 -1.83 4.16 -21.28
CA ILE A 473 -2.57 4.19 -22.55
C ILE A 473 -1.75 4.93 -23.60
N GLN A 474 -1.76 4.38 -24.81
CA GLN A 474 -1.30 5.01 -26.03
C GLN A 474 -2.49 5.54 -26.82
N ILE A 475 -2.40 6.74 -27.35
CA ILE A 475 -3.49 7.37 -28.08
C ILE A 475 -3.01 7.81 -29.46
N ASP A 476 -3.60 7.24 -30.50
CA ASP A 476 -3.48 7.77 -31.87
C ASP A 476 -4.07 9.20 -31.90
N PRO A 477 -3.53 10.09 -32.75
CA PRO A 477 -3.30 11.50 -32.42
C PRO A 477 -4.53 12.36 -32.08
N THR A 478 -5.76 11.88 -32.32
CA THR A 478 -6.98 12.67 -32.09
C THR A 478 -7.33 12.70 -30.61
N VAL A 479 -7.00 13.80 -29.94
CA VAL A 479 -7.23 13.95 -28.49
C VAL A 479 -8.00 15.22 -28.19
N SER A 480 -9.09 15.07 -27.44
CA SER A 480 -9.82 16.16 -26.79
C SER A 480 -10.01 15.80 -25.33
N MET A 481 -9.34 16.51 -24.43
CA MET A 481 -9.38 16.22 -22.99
C MET A 481 -9.71 17.47 -22.19
N ARG A 482 -10.43 17.29 -21.09
CA ARG A 482 -10.58 18.36 -20.11
C ARG A 482 -9.25 18.63 -19.40
N PRO A 483 -8.99 19.88 -18.96
CA PRO A 483 -7.77 20.22 -18.23
C PRO A 483 -7.56 19.44 -16.92
N ASP A 484 -8.64 18.97 -16.29
CA ASP A 484 -8.59 18.22 -15.03
C ASP A 484 -8.39 16.70 -15.21
N THR A 485 -8.18 16.24 -16.45
CA THR A 485 -7.89 14.82 -16.71
C THR A 485 -6.53 14.44 -16.15
N GLN A 486 -6.50 13.47 -15.23
CA GLN A 486 -5.24 12.94 -14.70
C GLN A 486 -4.62 12.00 -15.74
N LEU A 487 -3.38 12.27 -16.13
CA LEU A 487 -2.60 11.43 -17.05
C LEU A 487 -1.44 10.79 -16.29
N VAL A 488 -1.36 9.47 -16.32
CA VAL A 488 -0.26 8.70 -15.74
C VAL A 488 0.27 7.75 -16.79
N ASN A 489 1.52 7.95 -17.23
CA ASN A 489 2.13 7.14 -18.28
C ASN A 489 1.26 7.04 -19.56
N VAL A 490 0.83 8.20 -20.08
CA VAL A 490 0.01 8.30 -21.29
C VAL A 490 0.82 8.85 -22.45
N SER A 491 0.89 8.12 -23.55
CA SER A 491 1.58 8.55 -24.76
C SER A 491 0.60 8.98 -25.85
N ILE A 492 0.85 10.11 -26.50
CA ILE A 492 0.10 10.56 -27.67
C ILE A 492 1.02 10.52 -28.89
N LYS A 493 0.54 9.93 -29.98
CA LYS A 493 1.26 9.91 -31.25
C LYS A 493 1.30 11.32 -31.85
N ASN A 494 2.45 11.76 -32.33
CA ASN A 494 2.57 13.05 -33.01
C ASN A 494 2.46 12.92 -34.53
N ASN A 495 2.41 14.08 -35.22
CA ASN A 495 2.30 14.18 -36.68
C ASN A 495 3.49 13.58 -37.45
N LYS A 496 4.57 13.19 -36.77
CA LYS A 496 5.73 12.47 -37.33
C LYS A 496 5.68 10.96 -37.04
N ASN A 497 4.52 10.45 -36.63
CA ASN A 497 4.29 9.06 -36.26
C ASN A 497 5.19 8.58 -35.09
N LYS A 498 5.59 9.49 -34.19
CA LYS A 498 6.37 9.16 -32.99
C LYS A 498 5.52 9.32 -31.75
N TRP A 499 5.65 8.39 -30.81
CA TRP A 499 5.01 8.45 -29.50
C TRP A 499 5.70 9.48 -28.61
N ASN A 500 4.91 10.41 -28.07
CA ASN A 500 5.37 11.38 -27.09
C ASN A 500 4.63 11.10 -25.78
N LEU A 501 5.37 10.89 -24.70
CA LEU A 501 4.80 10.83 -23.36
C LEU A 501 4.24 12.23 -23.00
N VAL A 502 3.04 12.28 -22.47
CA VAL A 502 2.34 13.53 -22.16
C VAL A 502 2.24 13.67 -20.65
N GLY A 503 2.63 14.84 -20.13
CA GLY A 503 2.66 15.12 -18.69
C GLY A 503 4.00 14.86 -17.98
N THR A 504 5.03 14.39 -18.70
CA THR A 504 6.41 14.19 -18.19
C THR A 504 7.41 14.49 -19.32
N GLU A 505 8.54 15.15 -19.02
CA GLU A 505 9.67 15.22 -19.95
C GLU A 505 10.49 13.91 -19.91
N LYS A 506 11.36 13.72 -20.91
CA LYS A 506 12.06 12.47 -21.29
C LYS A 506 12.46 11.56 -20.10
N ALA A 507 11.97 10.31 -20.09
CA ALA A 507 12.20 9.33 -19.03
C ALA A 507 13.70 9.08 -18.72
N ILE A 508 14.07 9.07 -17.43
CA ILE A 508 15.42 8.71 -16.94
C ILE A 508 15.47 7.23 -16.61
N VAL A 509 14.35 6.69 -16.13
CA VAL A 509 14.18 5.25 -15.95
C VAL A 509 14.09 4.62 -17.34
N PRO A 510 14.89 3.58 -17.66
CA PRO A 510 14.67 2.80 -18.87
C PRO A 510 13.23 2.30 -18.81
N ARG A 511 12.43 2.76 -19.78
CA ARG A 511 11.06 2.30 -19.97
C ARG A 511 11.10 0.77 -19.91
N LEU A 512 10.17 0.15 -19.20
CA LEU A 512 9.90 -1.28 -19.38
C LEU A 512 9.24 -1.47 -20.75
N THR A 513 9.95 -1.05 -21.81
CA THR A 513 9.64 -1.43 -23.18
C THR A 513 10.14 -2.85 -23.33
N PRO A 514 9.24 -3.83 -23.46
CA PRO A 514 9.70 -5.14 -23.88
C PRO A 514 10.39 -5.03 -25.24
N PRO A 515 11.29 -5.96 -25.58
CA PRO A 515 11.87 -6.02 -26.91
C PRO A 515 10.75 -6.06 -27.96
N GLY A 516 10.60 -5.00 -28.76
CA GLY A 516 9.54 -4.87 -29.77
C GLY A 516 8.53 -3.74 -29.53
N CYS A 517 8.62 -3.04 -28.40
CA CYS A 517 8.10 -1.68 -28.18
C CYS A 517 9.32 -0.73 -28.06
#